data_AF-A0A1F5GZW9-F1
#
_entry.id   AF-A0A1F5GZW9-F1
#
_cell.length_a   1.000
_cell.length_b   1.000
_cell.length_c   1.000
_cell.angle_alpha   90.00
_cell.angle_beta   90.00
_cell.angle_gamma   90.00
#
_symmetry.space_group_name_H-M   'P 1'
#
loop_
_entity.id
_entity.type
_entity.pdbx_description
1 polymer ?
#
loop_
_entity_poly.entity_id
_entity_poly.type
_entity_poly.pdbx_seq_one_letter_code
_entity_poly.pdbx_strand_id
1 'polypeptide(L)'
;MAQTRTQKIKQLRAKLQDLEEVKLKDALATYGEAYQDSGSAWQENAAWELADEEISVLRAMIAQVKGEIRGLEHHTPNNTQLPGPLGKSDKLK
;
A
#
# COMPACT_ATOMS: atom_id res chain seq x y z
N MET A 1 -6.02 18.84 19.26
CA MET A 1 -6.99 19.05 18.17
C MET A 1 -7.09 17.77 17.37
N ALA A 2 -8.28 17.21 17.16
CA ALA A 2 -8.46 15.99 16.38
C ALA A 2 -8.22 16.28 14.89
N GLN A 3 -7.34 15.52 14.23
CA GLN A 3 -7.18 15.63 12.79
C GLN A 3 -8.46 15.18 12.09
N THR A 4 -8.95 15.99 11.16
CA THR A 4 -10.09 15.60 10.34
C THR A 4 -9.70 14.50 9.37
N ARG A 5 -10.66 13.66 8.98
CA ARG A 5 -10.48 12.62 7.94
C ARG A 5 -9.79 13.17 6.68
N THR A 6 -10.17 14.37 6.26
CA THR A 6 -9.58 15.08 5.11
C THR A 6 -8.11 15.42 5.34
N GLN A 7 -7.74 15.91 6.53
CA GLN A 7 -6.34 16.19 6.87
C GLN A 7 -5.50 14.91 6.87
N LYS A 8 -6.05 13.80 7.38
CA LYS A 8 -5.38 12.49 7.38
C LYS A 8 -5.16 11.96 5.97
N ILE A 9 -6.17 12.03 5.09
CA ILE A 9 -6.04 11.64 3.67
C ILE A 9 -4.97 12.48 2.97
N LYS A 10 -4.96 13.82 3.19
CA LYS A 10 -3.95 14.70 2.60
C LYS A 10 -2.53 14.31 3.03
N GLN A 11 -2.32 13.98 4.30
CA GLN A 11 -1.03 13.52 4.81
C GLN A 11 -0.62 12.17 4.23
N LEU A 12 -1.55 11.21 4.15
CA LEU A 12 -1.27 9.90 3.56
C LEU A 12 -0.92 10.02 2.07
N ARG A 13 -1.58 10.92 1.33
CA ARG A 13 -1.24 11.21 -0.07
C ARG A 13 0.15 11.83 -0.23
N ALA A 14 0.52 12.75 0.66
CA ALA A 14 1.88 13.32 0.66
C ALA A 14 2.94 12.25 0.98
N LYS A 15 2.67 11.38 1.97
CA LYS A 15 3.53 10.24 2.30
C LYS A 15 3.62 9.25 1.15
N LEU A 16 2.51 9.00 0.46
CA LEU A 16 2.48 8.13 -0.71
C LEU A 16 3.35 8.69 -1.83
N GLN A 17 3.24 10.00 -2.09
CA GLN A 17 4.07 10.68 -3.07
C GLN A 17 5.57 10.61 -2.71
N ASP A 18 5.95 10.83 -1.45
CA ASP A 18 7.35 10.67 -1.00
C ASP A 18 7.87 9.24 -1.23
N LEU A 19 7.06 8.23 -0.90
CA LEU A 19 7.42 6.83 -1.09
C LEU A 19 7.57 6.47 -2.58
N GLU A 20 6.67 6.94 -3.44
CA GLU A 20 6.66 6.59 -4.87
C GLU A 20 7.66 7.42 -5.70
N GLU A 21 7.72 8.73 -5.48
CA GLU A 21 8.45 9.67 -6.33
C GLU A 21 9.88 9.90 -5.89
N VAL A 22 10.20 9.64 -4.61
CA VAL A 22 11.56 9.80 -4.09
C VAL A 22 12.13 8.42 -3.81
N LYS A 23 11.63 7.76 -2.77
CA LYS A 23 12.30 6.57 -2.21
C LYS A 23 12.30 5.38 -3.16
N LEU A 24 11.17 5.09 -3.80
CA LEU A 24 11.10 3.97 -4.74
C LEU A 24 11.92 4.25 -6.00
N LYS A 25 11.95 5.49 -6.48
CA LYS A 25 12.78 5.86 -7.64
C LYS A 25 14.27 5.76 -7.33
N ASP A 26 14.68 6.25 -6.17
CA ASP A 26 16.07 6.18 -5.72
C ASP A 26 16.50 4.71 -5.56
N ALA A 27 15.70 3.88 -4.88
CA ALA A 27 16.00 2.45 -4.73
C ALA A 27 16.05 1.72 -6.07
N LEU A 28 15.17 2.05 -7.03
CA LEU A 28 15.21 1.51 -8.39
C LEU A 28 16.45 1.95 -9.16
N ALA A 29 16.91 3.19 -8.96
CA ALA A 29 18.14 3.68 -9.56
C ALA A 29 19.35 2.91 -9.00
N THR A 30 19.45 2.77 -7.68
CA THR A 30 20.53 2.00 -7.02
C THR A 30 20.51 0.53 -7.44
N TYR A 31 19.33 -0.09 -7.55
CA TYR A 31 19.19 -1.46 -8.07
C TYR A 31 19.72 -1.57 -9.52
N GLY A 32 19.39 -0.60 -10.37
CA GLY A 32 19.86 -0.55 -11.76
C GLY A 32 21.36 -0.34 -11.89
N GLU A 33 21.93 0.56 -11.09
CA GLU A 33 23.37 0.81 -11.01
C GLU A 33 24.11 -0.43 -10.53
N ALA A 34 23.67 -1.03 -9.41
CA ALA A 34 24.26 -2.25 -8.88
C ALA A 34 24.19 -3.41 -9.88
N TYR A 35 23.08 -3.53 -10.63
CA TYR A 35 22.95 -4.54 -11.68
C TYR A 35 23.95 -4.33 -12.82
N GLN A 36 24.10 -3.09 -13.28
CA GLN A 36 25.03 -2.74 -14.37
C GLN A 36 26.49 -2.93 -13.96
N ASP A 37 26.87 -2.47 -12.77
CA ASP A 37 28.23 -2.55 -12.27
C ASP A 37 28.70 -4.00 -12.04
N SER A 38 27.78 -4.90 -11.72
CA SER A 38 28.08 -6.31 -11.44
C SER A 38 28.23 -7.18 -12.69
N GLY A 39 27.81 -6.69 -13.86
CA GLY A 39 27.82 -7.46 -15.10
C GLY A 39 27.06 -8.79 -14.99
N SER A 40 27.75 -9.92 -15.14
CA SER A 40 27.13 -11.26 -15.09
C SER A 40 27.01 -11.86 -13.68
N ALA A 41 27.56 -11.21 -12.64
CA ALA A 41 27.58 -11.70 -11.26
C ALA A 41 26.70 -10.86 -10.31
N TRP A 42 25.67 -10.19 -10.84
CA TRP A 42 24.78 -9.32 -10.06
C TRP A 42 24.05 -10.05 -8.93
N GLN A 43 23.80 -11.35 -9.07
CA GLN A 43 23.18 -12.19 -8.05
C GLN A 43 24.03 -12.31 -6.78
N GLU A 44 25.34 -12.10 -6.88
CA GLU A 44 26.27 -12.17 -5.75
C GLU A 44 26.63 -10.77 -5.23
N ASN A 45 26.10 -9.70 -5.84
CA ASN A 45 26.34 -8.34 -5.38
C ASN A 45 25.38 -7.99 -4.23
N ALA A 46 25.96 -7.86 -3.04
CA ALA A 46 25.23 -7.45 -1.83
C ALA A 46 24.50 -6.09 -1.98
N ALA A 47 25.02 -5.15 -2.79
CA ALA A 47 24.34 -3.89 -3.05
C ALA A 47 23.09 -4.07 -3.92
N TRP A 48 23.12 -5.02 -4.86
CA TRP A 48 21.95 -5.35 -5.67
C TRP A 48 20.88 -6.04 -4.83
N GLU A 49 21.27 -7.02 -4.02
CA GLU A 49 20.37 -7.75 -3.12
C GLU A 49 19.71 -6.80 -2.11
N LEU A 50 20.48 -5.92 -1.48
CA LEU A 50 19.95 -4.93 -0.54
C LEU A 50 18.96 -3.97 -1.21
N ALA A 51 19.25 -3.52 -2.44
CA ALA A 51 18.34 -2.65 -3.17
C ALA A 51 17.05 -3.37 -3.56
N ASP A 52 17.10 -4.66 -3.91
CA ASP A 52 15.91 -5.47 -4.20
C ASP A 52 15.01 -5.67 -2.96
N GLU A 53 15.62 -5.94 -1.80
CA GLU A 53 14.91 -6.01 -0.52
C GLU A 53 14.25 -4.67 -0.18
N GLU A 54 14.98 -3.56 -0.35
CA GLU A 54 14.47 -2.21 -0.09
C GLU A 54 13.28 -1.88 -1.01
N ILE A 55 13.36 -2.20 -2.30
CA ILE A 55 12.24 -2.06 -3.25
C ILE A 55 11.03 -2.86 -2.78
N SER A 56 11.24 -4.10 -2.31
CA SER A 56 10.16 -4.96 -1.81
C SER A 56 9.46 -4.37 -0.59
N VAL A 57 10.23 -3.83 0.36
CA VAL A 57 9.70 -3.13 1.55
C VAL A 57 8.92 -1.88 1.14
N LEU A 58 9.48 -1.04 0.26
CA LEU A 58 8.84 0.18 -0.20
C LEU A 58 7.51 -0.11 -0.92
N ARG A 59 7.46 -1.15 -1.76
CA ARG A 59 6.22 -1.59 -2.43
C ARG A 59 5.16 -2.04 -1.41
N ALA A 60 5.55 -2.77 -0.38
CA ALA A 60 4.63 -3.18 0.69
C ALA A 60 4.09 -1.96 1.46
N MET A 61 4.95 -0.99 1.78
CA MET A 61 4.55 0.26 2.44
C MET A 61 3.60 1.10 1.57
N ILE A 62 3.88 1.20 0.27
CA ILE A 62 3.01 1.88 -0.71
C ILE A 62 1.63 1.22 -0.75
N ALA A 63 1.58 -0.12 -0.83
CA ALA A 63 0.33 -0.87 -0.84
C ALA A 63 -0.49 -0.62 0.45
N GLN A 64 0.18 -0.61 1.60
CA GLN A 64 -0.46 -0.31 2.88
C GLN A 64 -1.03 1.12 2.92
N VAL A 65 -0.26 2.13 2.51
CA VAL A 65 -0.72 3.53 2.50
C VAL A 65 -1.88 3.72 1.52
N LYS A 66 -1.83 3.12 0.33
CA LYS A 66 -2.95 3.12 -0.63
C LYS A 66 -4.19 2.45 -0.03
N GLY A 67 -4.02 1.34 0.68
CA GLY A 67 -5.09 0.65 1.41
C GLY A 67 -5.73 1.53 2.48
N GLU A 68 -4.93 2.27 3.25
CA GLU A 68 -5.42 3.19 4.27
C GLU A 68 -6.17 4.37 3.67
N ILE A 69 -5.66 4.98 2.59
CA ILE A 69 -6.37 6.04 1.86
C ILE A 69 -7.72 5.53 1.37
N ARG A 70 -7.75 4.36 0.73
CA ARG A 70 -8.98 3.75 0.22
C ARG A 70 -9.97 3.44 1.35
N GLY A 71 -9.49 2.88 2.46
CA GLY A 71 -10.32 2.60 3.64
C GLY A 71 -10.95 3.86 4.21
N LEU A 72 -10.16 4.95 4.29
CA LEU A 72 -10.67 6.24 4.71
C LEU A 72 -11.68 6.78 3.71
N GLU A 73 -11.40 6.77 2.40
CA GLU A 73 -12.27 7.28 1.33
C GLU A 73 -13.60 6.53 1.21
N HIS A 74 -13.60 5.21 1.40
CA HIS A 74 -14.77 4.34 1.29
C HIS A 74 -15.55 4.16 2.60
N HIS A 75 -15.05 4.64 3.74
CA HIS A 75 -15.91 4.88 4.91
C HIS A 75 -16.85 6.07 4.64
N THR A 76 -17.83 5.86 3.76
CA THR A 76 -19.15 6.44 3.92
C THR A 76 -19.77 5.81 5.17
N PRO A 77 -20.33 6.59 6.11
CA PRO A 77 -21.17 6.02 7.15
C PRO A 77 -22.41 5.50 6.43
N ASN A 78 -22.40 4.22 6.05
CA ASN A 78 -23.62 3.56 5.64
C ASN A 78 -24.44 3.36 6.91
N ASN A 79 -25.23 4.38 7.21
CA ASN A 79 -26.31 4.35 8.17
C ASN A 79 -27.25 3.20 7.79
N THR A 80 -27.40 2.26 8.72
CA THR A 80 -28.53 1.32 8.85
C THR A 80 -28.69 0.27 7.75
N GLN A 81 -28.31 -0.98 8.05
CA GLN A 81 -29.30 -2.00 8.48
C GLN A 81 -28.59 -3.28 8.99
N LEU A 82 -28.51 -3.42 10.31
CA LEU A 82 -28.44 -4.73 10.98
C LEU A 82 -29.89 -5.23 11.22
N PRO A 83 -30.10 -6.46 11.69
CA PRO A 83 -30.25 -7.71 10.96
C PRO A 83 -31.72 -8.16 10.90
N GLY A 84 -32.17 -8.82 9.83
CA GLY A 84 -33.52 -9.40 9.80
C GLY A 84 -33.51 -10.90 10.08
N PRO A 85 -33.98 -11.39 11.25
CA PRO A 85 -34.39 -12.78 11.41
C PRO A 85 -35.90 -12.89 11.12
N LEU A 86 -36.27 -13.37 9.95
CA LEU A 86 -37.64 -13.73 9.55
C LEU A 86 -37.50 -14.91 8.59
N GLY A 87 -38.06 -16.09 8.77
CA GLY A 87 -38.99 -16.66 9.74
C GLY A 87 -39.15 -18.12 9.32
N LYS A 88 -39.43 -19.00 10.28
CA LYS A 88 -39.70 -20.41 10.05
C LYS A 88 -40.90 -20.60 9.11
N SER A 89 -40.94 -21.78 8.49
CA SER A 89 -42.09 -22.68 8.29
C SER A 89 -42.58 -22.88 6.85
N ASP A 90 -42.60 -24.16 6.49
CA ASP A 90 -43.65 -24.89 5.80
C ASP A 90 -44.08 -24.51 4.37
N LYS A 91 -43.90 -25.54 3.51
CA LYS A 91 -44.95 -26.24 2.75
C LYS A 91 -45.07 -26.01 1.23
N LEU A 92 -45.21 -27.18 0.59
CA LEU A 92 -45.75 -27.49 -0.75
C LEU A 92 -44.89 -27.01 -1.93
N LYS A 93 -44.48 -27.91 -2.84
CA LYS A 93 -45.35 -28.83 -3.58
C LYS A 93 -44.60 -30.08 -4.02
#